data_AF-A0A7D9D514-F1
#
_entry.id   AF-A0A7D9D514-F1
#
_cell.length_a   1.000
_cell.length_b   1.000
_cell.length_c   1.000
_cell.angle_alpha   90.00
_cell.angle_beta   90.00
_cell.angle_gamma   90.00
#
_symmetry.space_group_name_H-M   'P 1'
#
loop_
_entity.id
_entity.type
_entity.pdbx_description
1 polymer ?
#
loop_
_entity_poly.entity_id
_entity_poly.type
_entity_poly.pdbx_seq_one_letter_code
_entity_poly.pdbx_strand_id
1 'polypeptide(L)'
;MVREVALRVDGAPCMGEYMKGFVAIRPSDAFFWNKEYLERFYKTQSADTKEKIPGYYYMQKIIEFDCDHTESGELYREYVKHGCLEKKNQLCDWCKEHNFVGPSCGRIPRPFPNYNKDDFHYLDVFDTPMKIDGKPRSPDDMQPRANIKKLVKDKKLILGDNSIEVFSKKFIIPETQVIEAVKHIQENAVAANLRNEERKKRTKEKRGKKFADYDWKALIEEGKLSDLHNVYCEGAVVADEVPSSENDSDSENELLDLNETWPSDSDFNNTDSTDADEAEQA
;
A
#
# COMPACT_ATOMS: atom_id res chain seq x y z
N MET A 1 4.69 -33.24 -11.52
CA MET A 1 4.39 -32.20 -10.52
C MET A 1 3.09 -31.45 -10.83
N VAL A 2 2.97 -30.66 -11.92
CA VAL A 2 1.76 -29.84 -12.20
C VAL A 2 0.47 -30.66 -12.41
N ARG A 3 0.51 -31.75 -13.19
CA ARG A 3 -0.64 -32.65 -13.38
C ARG A 3 -1.10 -33.33 -12.09
N GLU A 4 -0.15 -33.65 -11.21
CA GLU A 4 -0.44 -34.32 -9.95
C GLU A 4 -1.16 -33.38 -8.97
N VAL A 5 -0.80 -32.09 -8.98
CA VAL A 5 -1.50 -31.05 -8.20
C VAL A 5 -2.92 -30.85 -8.72
N ALA A 6 -3.11 -30.75 -10.03
CA ALA A 6 -4.45 -30.62 -10.62
C ALA A 6 -5.36 -31.81 -10.26
N LEU A 7 -4.85 -33.04 -10.35
CA LEU A 7 -5.59 -34.25 -9.97
C LEU A 7 -5.92 -34.31 -8.47
N ARG A 8 -5.07 -33.74 -7.60
CA ARG A 8 -5.36 -33.64 -6.16
C ARG A 8 -6.44 -32.59 -5.85
N VAL A 9 -6.49 -31.49 -6.61
CA VAL A 9 -7.55 -30.47 -6.49
C VAL A 9 -8.88 -31.06 -6.94
N ASP A 10 -8.91 -31.76 -8.07
CA ASP A 10 -10.12 -32.39 -8.62
C ASP A 10 -10.62 -33.56 -7.75
N GLY A 11 -9.70 -34.29 -7.10
CA GLY A 11 -10.01 -35.40 -6.20
C GLY A 11 -10.29 -35.00 -4.74
N ALA A 12 -10.27 -33.71 -4.41
CA ALA A 12 -10.49 -33.25 -3.04
C ALA A 12 -11.97 -33.43 -2.64
N PRO A 13 -12.26 -34.04 -1.48
CA PRO A 13 -13.61 -34.48 -1.09
C PRO A 13 -14.65 -33.36 -0.88
N CYS A 14 -14.25 -32.09 -0.96
CA CYS A 14 -15.11 -30.94 -0.71
C CYS A 14 -15.16 -29.90 -1.85
N MET A 15 -14.37 -30.05 -2.92
CA MET A 15 -14.17 -28.98 -3.92
C MET A 15 -14.40 -29.41 -5.37
N GLY A 16 -14.52 -30.71 -5.68
CA GLY A 16 -14.49 -31.23 -7.06
C GLY A 16 -15.61 -30.75 -7.99
N GLU A 17 -16.74 -30.29 -7.45
CA GLU A 17 -17.83 -29.68 -8.25
C GLU A 17 -17.62 -28.18 -8.51
N TYR A 18 -16.80 -27.50 -7.70
CA TYR A 18 -16.70 -26.03 -7.66
C TYR A 18 -15.36 -25.49 -8.16
N MET A 19 -14.28 -26.25 -8.03
CA MET A 19 -12.95 -25.87 -8.53
C MET A 19 -12.37 -27.03 -9.33
N LYS A 20 -12.02 -26.74 -10.59
CA LYS A 20 -11.30 -27.66 -11.47
C LYS A 20 -9.83 -27.24 -11.58
N GLY A 21 -8.93 -28.20 -11.46
CA GLY A 21 -7.51 -28.02 -11.70
C GLY A 21 -7.24 -27.84 -13.20
N PHE A 22 -6.88 -26.63 -13.62
CA PHE A 22 -6.45 -26.40 -15.00
C PHE A 22 -4.97 -26.77 -15.15
N VAL A 23 -4.68 -27.73 -16.02
CA VAL A 23 -3.31 -28.09 -16.39
C VAL A 23 -2.90 -27.21 -17.57
N ALA A 24 -1.96 -26.29 -17.32
CA ALA A 24 -1.36 -25.52 -18.39
C ALA A 24 -0.65 -26.44 -19.40
N ILE A 25 -0.82 -26.17 -20.70
CA ILE A 25 -0.31 -27.00 -21.79
C ILE A 25 1.22 -27.04 -21.79
N ARG A 26 1.88 -25.92 -21.45
CA ARG A 26 3.33 -25.83 -21.27
C ARG A 26 3.67 -25.36 -19.85
N PRO A 27 4.80 -25.80 -19.25
CA PRO A 27 5.24 -25.31 -17.94
C PRO A 27 5.40 -23.78 -17.87
N SER A 28 5.78 -23.14 -18.97
CA SER A 28 5.85 -21.68 -19.09
C SER A 28 4.48 -20.99 -18.99
N ASP A 29 3.41 -21.70 -19.36
CA ASP A 29 2.03 -21.19 -19.31
C ASP A 29 1.41 -21.42 -17.93
N ALA A 30 2.00 -22.29 -17.09
CA ALA A 30 1.53 -22.59 -15.73
C ALA A 30 1.72 -21.41 -14.77
N PHE A 31 2.66 -20.51 -15.10
CA PHE A 31 2.93 -19.29 -14.38
C PHE A 31 3.19 -18.20 -15.41
N PHE A 32 2.13 -17.49 -15.83
CA PHE A 32 2.32 -16.17 -16.43
C PHE A 32 2.74 -15.20 -15.31
N TRP A 33 3.94 -15.41 -14.77
CA TRP A 33 4.52 -14.58 -13.74
C TRP A 33 5.27 -13.45 -14.43
N ASN A 34 4.50 -12.46 -14.86
CA ASN A 34 5.01 -11.28 -15.52
C ASN A 34 5.62 -10.30 -14.48
N LYS A 35 6.59 -10.79 -13.70
CA LYS A 35 7.19 -10.05 -12.59
C LYS A 35 7.84 -8.76 -13.06
N GLU A 36 8.52 -8.81 -14.19
CA GLU A 36 9.24 -7.65 -14.73
C GLU A 36 8.27 -6.52 -15.08
N TYR A 37 7.21 -6.80 -15.87
CA TYR A 37 6.25 -5.76 -16.22
C TYR A 37 5.37 -5.37 -15.03
N LEU A 38 5.08 -6.29 -14.10
CA LEU A 38 4.36 -5.97 -12.86
C LEU A 38 5.17 -5.02 -11.98
N GLU A 39 6.46 -5.31 -11.74
CA GLU A 39 7.35 -4.41 -11.01
C GLU A 39 7.49 -3.06 -11.71
N ARG A 40 7.61 -3.06 -13.04
CA ARG A 40 7.65 -1.83 -13.82
C ARG A 40 6.36 -1.04 -13.68
N PHE A 41 5.21 -1.69 -13.71
CA PHE A 41 3.90 -1.07 -13.53
C PHE A 41 3.77 -0.40 -12.17
N TYR A 42 4.19 -1.06 -11.09
CA TYR A 42 4.14 -0.49 -9.74
C TYR A 42 5.19 0.61 -9.49
N LYS A 43 6.38 0.52 -10.10
CA LYS A 43 7.46 1.51 -9.96
C LYS A 43 7.23 2.77 -10.80
N THR A 44 6.51 2.65 -11.92
CA THR A 44 6.21 3.79 -12.79
C THR A 44 5.18 4.68 -12.12
N GLN A 45 5.40 6.00 -12.05
CA GLN A 45 4.41 6.94 -11.48
C GLN A 45 3.52 7.58 -12.56
N SER A 46 4.10 7.92 -13.72
CA SER A 46 3.39 8.52 -14.86
C SER A 46 2.34 7.57 -15.45
N ALA A 47 1.09 8.04 -15.56
CA ALA A 47 -0.01 7.30 -16.19
C ALA A 47 0.28 6.95 -17.66
N ASP A 48 0.72 7.94 -18.45
CA ASP A 48 1.08 7.76 -19.87
C ASP A 48 2.19 6.74 -20.09
N THR A 49 3.11 6.63 -19.11
CA THR A 49 4.19 5.66 -19.17
C THR A 49 3.72 4.27 -18.75
N LYS A 50 2.77 4.18 -17.80
CA LYS A 50 2.15 2.92 -17.41
C LYS A 50 1.35 2.30 -18.55
N GLU A 51 0.60 3.10 -19.32
CA GLU A 51 -0.23 2.60 -20.42
C GLU A 51 0.59 1.86 -21.50
N LYS A 52 1.85 2.27 -21.67
CA LYS A 52 2.80 1.63 -22.60
C LYS A 52 3.37 0.29 -22.11
N ILE A 53 3.11 -0.09 -20.86
CA ILE A 53 3.63 -1.33 -20.28
C ILE A 53 2.81 -2.53 -20.80
N PRO A 54 3.46 -3.57 -21.34
CA PRO A 54 2.74 -4.76 -21.77
C PRO A 54 1.91 -5.38 -20.63
N GLY A 55 0.60 -5.51 -20.86
CA GLY A 55 -0.35 -6.00 -19.86
C GLY A 55 -0.99 -4.92 -18.98
N TYR A 56 -0.79 -3.64 -19.26
CA TYR A 56 -1.40 -2.51 -18.54
C TYR A 56 -2.89 -2.70 -18.25
N TYR A 57 -3.72 -2.89 -19.29
CA TYR A 57 -5.17 -3.04 -19.11
C TYR A 57 -5.56 -4.27 -18.29
N TYR A 58 -4.77 -5.34 -18.32
CA TYR A 58 -5.01 -6.52 -17.48
C TYR A 58 -4.71 -6.22 -16.01
N MET A 59 -3.57 -5.58 -15.73
CA MET A 59 -3.19 -5.18 -14.37
C MET A 59 -4.18 -4.17 -13.80
N GLN A 60 -4.61 -3.20 -14.61
CA GLN A 60 -5.62 -2.22 -14.24
C GLN A 60 -6.96 -2.89 -13.91
N LYS A 61 -7.44 -3.83 -14.73
CA LYS A 61 -8.67 -4.60 -14.43
C LYS A 61 -8.59 -5.36 -13.10
N ILE A 62 -7.44 -5.95 -12.78
CA ILE A 62 -7.25 -6.63 -11.48
C ILE A 62 -7.33 -5.63 -10.33
N ILE A 63 -6.64 -4.49 -10.45
CA ILE A 63 -6.63 -3.45 -9.42
C ILE A 63 -8.03 -2.89 -9.23
N GLU A 64 -8.72 -2.54 -10.31
CA GLU A 64 -10.10 -2.06 -10.25
C GLU A 64 -11.04 -3.10 -9.63
N PHE A 65 -10.89 -4.38 -9.99
CA PHE A 65 -11.67 -5.45 -9.38
C PHE A 65 -11.40 -5.55 -7.88
N ASP A 66 -10.12 -5.48 -7.47
CA ASP A 66 -9.73 -5.53 -6.07
C ASP A 66 -10.26 -4.31 -5.29
N CYS A 67 -10.11 -3.12 -5.85
CA CYS A 67 -10.64 -1.87 -5.30
C CYS A 67 -12.16 -1.91 -5.18
N ASP A 68 -12.88 -2.55 -6.10
CA ASP A 68 -14.34 -2.63 -6.05
C ASP A 68 -14.83 -3.69 -5.06
N HIS A 69 -14.19 -4.87 -5.04
CA HIS A 69 -14.68 -6.05 -4.35
C HIS A 69 -13.92 -6.40 -3.08
N THR A 70 -12.99 -5.56 -2.64
CA THR A 70 -12.35 -5.74 -1.34
C THR A 70 -12.49 -4.49 -0.48
N GLU A 71 -12.40 -4.71 0.81
CA GLU A 71 -12.27 -3.68 1.81
C GLU A 71 -11.05 -4.03 2.66
N SER A 72 -10.11 -3.10 2.73
CA SER A 72 -8.81 -3.30 3.39
C SER A 72 -8.60 -2.26 4.50
N GLY A 73 -8.05 -2.72 5.61
CA GLY A 73 -7.43 -1.92 6.66
C GLY A 73 -5.94 -2.25 6.79
N GLU A 74 -5.28 -1.74 7.81
CA GLU A 74 -3.91 -2.13 8.17
C GLU A 74 -3.81 -3.62 8.54
N LEU A 75 -4.80 -4.16 9.26
CA LEU A 75 -4.82 -5.55 9.73
C LEU A 75 -6.04 -6.34 9.22
N TYR A 76 -6.81 -5.74 8.32
CA TYR A 76 -8.06 -6.29 7.82
C TYR A 76 -8.04 -6.38 6.31
N ARG A 77 -8.57 -7.47 5.76
CA ARG A 77 -8.95 -7.54 4.35
C ARG A 77 -10.12 -8.49 4.19
N GLU A 78 -11.21 -8.01 3.64
CA GLU A 78 -12.41 -8.80 3.37
C GLU A 78 -12.78 -8.65 1.90
N TYR A 79 -13.18 -9.77 1.29
CA TYR A 79 -13.83 -9.75 0.00
C TYR A 79 -15.31 -9.38 0.18
N VAL A 80 -15.73 -8.29 -0.44
CA VAL A 80 -17.10 -7.78 -0.41
C VAL A 80 -17.80 -8.21 -1.70
N LYS A 81 -18.66 -9.22 -1.58
CA LYS A 81 -19.51 -9.66 -2.69
C LYS A 81 -20.37 -8.50 -3.18
N HIS A 82 -20.40 -8.32 -4.50
CA HIS A 82 -21.10 -7.19 -5.13
C HIS A 82 -20.64 -5.81 -4.60
N GLY A 83 -19.40 -5.69 -4.08
CA GLY A 83 -18.85 -4.40 -3.65
C GLY A 83 -18.87 -3.35 -4.76
N CYS A 84 -18.80 -3.77 -6.04
CA CYS A 84 -19.04 -2.90 -7.19
C CYS A 84 -20.42 -2.22 -7.16
N LEU A 85 -21.47 -2.91 -6.72
CA LEU A 85 -22.80 -2.31 -6.59
C LEU A 85 -22.83 -1.24 -5.51
N GLU A 86 -22.19 -1.48 -4.36
CA GLU A 86 -22.14 -0.50 -3.27
C GLU A 86 -21.30 0.74 -3.65
N LYS A 87 -20.22 0.56 -4.41
CA LYS A 87 -19.28 1.64 -4.76
C LYS A 87 -19.65 2.39 -6.03
N LYS A 88 -20.20 1.71 -7.03
CA LYS A 88 -20.46 2.24 -8.38
C LYS A 88 -21.95 2.24 -8.75
N ASN A 89 -22.84 1.86 -7.84
CA ASN A 89 -24.28 1.70 -8.09
C ASN A 89 -24.61 0.75 -9.27
N GLN A 90 -23.67 -0.13 -9.66
CA GLN A 90 -23.85 -1.07 -10.75
C GLN A 90 -22.98 -2.32 -10.54
N LEU A 91 -23.52 -3.50 -10.90
CA LEU A 91 -22.75 -4.74 -10.95
C LEU A 91 -21.76 -4.76 -12.13
N CYS A 92 -20.51 -5.18 -11.88
CA CYS A 92 -19.55 -5.45 -12.94
C CYS A 92 -19.92 -6.72 -13.73
N ASP A 93 -19.34 -6.90 -14.91
CA ASP A 93 -19.64 -8.04 -15.78
C ASP A 93 -19.38 -9.38 -15.09
N TRP A 94 -18.28 -9.46 -14.32
CA TRP A 94 -17.97 -10.66 -13.54
C TRP A 94 -19.08 -11.00 -12.53
N CYS A 95 -19.58 -10.01 -11.77
CA CYS A 95 -20.66 -10.23 -10.81
C CYS A 95 -22.02 -10.54 -11.46
N LYS A 96 -22.26 -10.08 -12.70
CA LYS A 96 -23.47 -10.42 -13.45
C LYS A 96 -23.44 -11.85 -13.97
N GLU A 97 -22.29 -12.29 -14.46
CA GLU A 97 -22.11 -13.60 -15.08
C GLU A 97 -21.96 -14.72 -14.04
N HIS A 98 -21.29 -14.44 -12.92
CA HIS A 98 -20.96 -15.44 -11.91
C HIS A 98 -21.91 -15.31 -10.72
N ASN A 99 -23.05 -15.99 -10.81
CA ASN A 99 -23.90 -16.18 -9.66
C ASN A 99 -23.15 -16.95 -8.56
N PHE A 100 -23.12 -16.38 -7.37
CA PHE A 100 -22.49 -17.01 -6.22
C PHE A 100 -23.26 -18.27 -5.81
N VAL A 101 -22.59 -19.41 -5.79
CA VAL A 101 -23.20 -20.73 -5.52
C VAL A 101 -23.02 -21.16 -4.04
N GLY A 102 -22.49 -20.28 -3.18
CA GLY A 102 -22.30 -20.57 -1.75
C GLY A 102 -23.44 -20.07 -0.85
N PRO A 103 -23.36 -20.36 0.47
CA PRO A 103 -24.29 -19.81 1.47
C PRO A 103 -24.29 -18.28 1.44
N SER A 104 -25.45 -17.65 1.61
CA SER A 104 -25.52 -16.19 1.73
C SER A 104 -24.73 -15.71 2.95
N CYS A 105 -23.48 -15.30 2.75
CA CYS A 105 -22.64 -14.71 3.77
C CYS A 105 -22.87 -13.19 3.77
N GLY A 106 -23.41 -12.66 4.87
CA GLY A 106 -23.35 -11.23 5.14
C GLY A 106 -21.91 -10.79 5.46
N ARG A 107 -21.69 -9.47 5.53
CA ARG A 107 -20.42 -8.91 6.03
C ARG A 107 -20.11 -9.46 7.41
N ILE A 108 -18.86 -9.86 7.64
CA ILE A 108 -18.44 -10.42 8.92
C ILE A 108 -18.45 -9.30 9.97
N PRO A 109 -19.20 -9.44 11.09
CA PRO A 109 -19.18 -8.45 12.15
C PRO A 109 -17.78 -8.26 12.73
N ARG A 110 -17.36 -7.00 12.85
CA ARG A 110 -16.00 -6.65 13.30
C ARG A 110 -15.95 -6.53 14.82
N PRO A 111 -14.88 -6.99 15.48
CA PRO A 111 -14.79 -6.98 16.93
C PRO A 111 -15.23 -5.64 17.53
N PHE A 112 -16.07 -5.69 18.56
CA PHE A 112 -16.50 -4.51 19.30
C PHE A 112 -16.33 -4.77 20.80
N PRO A 113 -15.69 -3.87 21.56
CA PRO A 113 -15.43 -4.12 22.97
C PRO A 113 -16.74 -4.18 23.78
N ASN A 114 -16.79 -5.10 24.74
CA ASN A 114 -17.92 -5.23 25.65
C ASN A 114 -17.68 -4.42 26.92
N TYR A 115 -18.15 -3.17 26.93
CA TYR A 115 -17.98 -2.25 28.07
C TYR A 115 -18.79 -2.64 29.32
N ASN A 116 -19.66 -3.64 29.25
CA ASN A 116 -20.41 -4.13 30.41
C ASN A 116 -19.65 -5.21 31.19
N LYS A 117 -18.50 -5.68 30.67
CA LYS A 117 -17.65 -6.68 31.32
C LYS A 117 -16.25 -6.11 31.54
N ASP A 118 -15.75 -6.21 32.77
CA ASP A 118 -14.43 -5.67 33.14
C ASP A 118 -13.25 -6.57 32.73
N ASP A 119 -13.49 -7.68 32.03
CA ASP A 119 -12.51 -8.75 31.78
C ASP A 119 -11.83 -8.70 30.41
N PHE A 120 -11.76 -7.53 29.78
CA PHE A 120 -11.20 -7.36 28.45
C PHE A 120 -11.88 -8.12 27.28
N HIS A 121 -13.21 -8.29 27.35
CA HIS A 121 -13.95 -9.10 26.37
C HIS A 121 -14.54 -8.26 25.22
N TYR A 122 -14.70 -8.91 24.07
CA TYR A 122 -15.48 -8.39 22.94
C TYR A 122 -16.92 -8.89 23.01
N LEU A 123 -17.83 -8.22 22.32
CA LEU A 123 -19.19 -8.69 22.10
C LEU A 123 -19.19 -9.98 21.27
N ASP A 124 -20.24 -10.77 21.43
CA ASP A 124 -20.51 -11.89 20.54
C ASP A 124 -20.69 -11.36 19.10
N VAL A 125 -20.38 -12.19 18.11
CA VAL A 125 -20.52 -11.86 16.69
C VAL A 125 -21.95 -11.43 16.36
N PHE A 126 -22.96 -12.05 16.99
CA PHE A 126 -24.36 -11.74 16.74
C PHE A 126 -24.84 -10.44 17.42
N ASP A 127 -24.17 -10.04 18.51
CA ASP A 127 -24.48 -8.80 19.25
C ASP A 127 -23.65 -7.60 18.77
N THR A 128 -22.67 -7.86 17.90
CA THR A 128 -21.71 -6.87 17.44
C THR A 128 -22.39 -5.86 16.50
N PRO A 129 -22.32 -4.55 16.78
CA PRO A 129 -22.91 -3.54 15.91
C PRO A 129 -22.15 -3.45 14.59
N MET A 130 -22.90 -3.53 13.48
CA MET A 130 -22.40 -3.31 12.12
C MET A 130 -22.28 -1.83 11.74
N LYS A 131 -23.00 -0.96 12.48
CA LYS A 131 -23.04 0.48 12.28
C LYS A 131 -22.87 1.20 13.61
N ILE A 132 -22.18 2.34 13.59
CA ILE A 132 -22.07 3.27 14.71
C ILE A 132 -22.62 4.61 14.21
N ASP A 133 -23.55 5.22 14.94
CA ASP A 133 -24.22 6.48 14.56
C ASP A 133 -24.84 6.45 13.15
N GLY A 134 -25.40 5.29 12.77
CA GLY A 134 -26.02 5.07 11.45
C GLY A 134 -25.04 4.86 10.30
N LYS A 135 -23.73 5.01 10.52
CA LYS A 135 -22.68 4.82 9.51
C LYS A 135 -22.06 3.42 9.60
N PRO A 136 -21.70 2.79 8.46
CA PRO A 136 -20.89 1.58 8.48
C PRO A 136 -19.59 1.83 9.24
N ARG A 137 -19.15 0.83 10.00
CA ARG A 137 -17.86 0.87 10.70
C ARG A 137 -16.72 0.86 9.70
N SER A 138 -15.59 1.50 10.04
CA SER A 138 -14.39 1.45 9.18
C SER A 138 -13.56 0.19 9.45
N PRO A 139 -12.80 -0.33 8.47
CA PRO A 139 -11.83 -1.40 8.70
C PRO A 139 -10.88 -0.92 9.79
N ASP A 140 -10.66 -1.74 10.81
CA ASP A 140 -9.79 -1.43 11.95
C ASP A 140 -10.26 -0.35 12.95
N ASP A 141 -11.51 0.12 12.91
CA ASP A 141 -12.00 1.15 13.85
C ASP A 141 -11.79 0.81 15.33
N MET A 142 -11.99 -0.46 15.70
CA MET A 142 -11.77 -1.00 17.05
C MET A 142 -10.56 -1.94 17.12
N GLN A 143 -9.68 -1.93 16.11
CA GLN A 143 -8.43 -2.69 16.14
C GLN A 143 -7.33 -1.89 16.82
N PRO A 144 -6.85 -2.32 18.00
CA PRO A 144 -6.03 -1.45 18.82
C PRO A 144 -4.66 -1.18 18.23
N ARG A 145 -4.04 -2.20 17.63
CA ARG A 145 -2.71 -2.07 17.01
C ARG A 145 -2.69 -1.06 15.85
N ALA A 146 -3.72 -1.06 15.01
CA ALA A 146 -3.86 -0.09 13.93
C ALA A 146 -4.04 1.34 14.47
N ASN A 147 -4.87 1.48 15.52
CA ASN A 147 -5.13 2.78 16.14
C ASN A 147 -3.93 3.34 16.93
N ILE A 148 -3.15 2.50 17.63
CA ILE A 148 -1.92 2.94 18.32
C ILE A 148 -0.96 3.57 17.31
N LYS A 149 -0.68 2.88 16.21
CA LYS A 149 0.24 3.38 15.18
C LYS A 149 -0.22 4.71 14.60
N LYS A 150 -1.51 4.82 14.27
CA LYS A 150 -2.12 6.06 13.77
C LYS A 150 -2.01 7.21 14.78
N LEU A 151 -2.38 6.97 16.04
CA LEU A 151 -2.39 8.02 17.07
C LEU A 151 -0.99 8.45 17.51
N VAL A 152 -0.01 7.54 17.50
CA VAL A 152 1.40 7.90 17.73
C VAL A 152 1.92 8.78 16.59
N LYS A 153 1.61 8.43 15.33
CA LYS A 153 1.96 9.24 14.16
C LYS A 153 1.32 10.64 14.22
N ASP A 154 0.07 10.72 14.66
CA ASP A 154 -0.68 11.97 14.83
C ASP A 154 -0.28 12.74 16.12
N LYS A 155 0.67 12.23 16.91
CA LYS A 155 1.11 12.78 18.22
C LYS A 155 -0.03 12.94 19.25
N LYS A 156 -1.06 12.11 19.16
CA LYS A 156 -2.23 12.11 20.06
C LYS A 156 -2.14 11.08 21.19
N LEU A 157 -1.26 10.09 21.06
CA LEU A 157 -0.99 9.09 22.09
C LEU A 157 0.43 9.27 22.61
N ILE A 158 0.56 9.79 23.84
CA ILE A 158 1.82 10.23 24.43
C ILE A 158 2.05 9.49 25.75
N LEU A 159 3.29 9.04 25.97
CA LEU A 159 3.69 8.39 27.21
C LEU A 159 3.66 9.38 28.39
N GLY A 160 3.08 8.96 29.51
CA GLY A 160 3.00 9.77 30.74
C GLY A 160 1.83 10.75 30.80
N ASP A 161 0.94 10.73 29.79
CA ASP A 161 -0.29 11.52 29.77
C ASP A 161 -1.54 10.63 29.91
N ASN A 162 -2.67 11.23 30.25
CA ASN A 162 -3.98 10.57 30.40
C ASN A 162 -4.46 9.93 29.08
N SER A 163 -3.83 10.24 27.95
CA SER A 163 -4.10 9.61 26.65
C SER A 163 -3.99 8.08 26.67
N ILE A 164 -3.09 7.51 27.49
CA ILE A 164 -2.94 6.05 27.63
C ILE A 164 -4.16 5.44 28.31
N GLU A 165 -4.61 6.02 29.42
CA GLU A 165 -5.78 5.55 30.16
C GLU A 165 -7.05 5.64 29.31
N VAL A 166 -7.23 6.76 28.59
CA VAL A 166 -8.36 6.95 27.66
C VAL A 166 -8.33 5.90 26.54
N PHE A 167 -7.15 5.63 25.98
CA PHE A 167 -6.99 4.61 24.94
C PHE A 167 -7.27 3.19 25.47
N SER A 168 -6.68 2.85 26.63
CA SER A 168 -6.85 1.58 27.34
C SER A 168 -8.32 1.25 27.57
N LYS A 169 -9.10 2.22 28.09
CA LYS A 169 -10.54 2.06 28.31
C LYS A 169 -11.33 1.91 27.02
N LYS A 170 -11.02 2.72 25.99
CA LYS A 170 -11.72 2.69 24.72
C LYS A 170 -11.55 1.36 23.97
N PHE A 171 -10.33 0.84 23.94
CA PHE A 171 -10.01 -0.37 23.19
C PHE A 171 -10.01 -1.63 24.05
N ILE A 172 -10.29 -1.48 25.35
CA ILE A 172 -10.33 -2.57 26.31
C ILE A 172 -9.02 -3.36 26.24
N ILE A 173 -7.91 -2.69 26.57
CA ILE A 173 -6.56 -3.30 26.64
C ILE A 173 -5.81 -2.79 27.86
N PRO A 174 -4.99 -3.62 28.52
CA PRO A 174 -4.13 -3.17 29.62
C PRO A 174 -3.18 -2.02 29.22
N GLU A 175 -3.11 -0.99 30.06
CA GLU A 175 -2.21 0.17 29.84
C GLU A 175 -0.76 -0.24 29.64
N THR A 176 -0.31 -1.31 30.31
CA THR A 176 1.04 -1.87 30.17
C THR A 176 1.37 -2.23 28.73
N GLN A 177 0.43 -2.86 28.01
CA GLN A 177 0.60 -3.24 26.61
C GLN A 177 0.60 -2.02 25.70
N VAL A 178 -0.22 -1.00 26.00
CA VAL A 178 -0.25 0.26 25.25
C VAL A 178 1.09 0.99 25.39
N ILE A 179 1.61 1.08 26.62
CA ILE A 179 2.90 1.71 26.91
C ILE A 179 4.03 0.99 26.18
N GLU A 180 4.08 -0.34 26.25
CA GLU A 180 5.09 -1.15 25.56
C GLU A 180 5.03 -0.96 24.04
N ALA A 181 3.82 -0.97 23.47
CA ALA A 181 3.62 -0.75 22.03
C ALA A 181 4.07 0.64 21.59
N VAL A 182 3.74 1.69 22.35
CA VAL A 182 4.17 3.08 22.04
C VAL A 182 5.69 3.20 22.13
N LYS A 183 6.33 2.64 23.17
CA LYS A 183 7.79 2.61 23.31
C LYS A 183 8.44 1.94 22.11
N HIS A 184 7.96 0.76 21.73
CA HIS A 184 8.49 0.02 20.59
C HIS A 184 8.37 0.81 19.27
N ILE A 185 7.26 1.53 19.06
CA ILE A 185 7.11 2.39 17.86
C ILE A 185 8.13 3.54 17.88
N GLN A 186 8.34 4.17 19.03
CA GLN A 186 9.31 5.27 19.18
C GLN A 186 10.75 4.79 18.97
N GLU A 187 11.13 3.64 19.57
CA GLU A 187 12.44 3.02 19.39
C GLU A 187 12.72 2.71 17.91
N ASN A 188 11.73 2.15 17.21
CA ASN A 188 11.84 1.89 15.78
C ASN A 188 12.00 3.17 14.95
N ALA A 189 11.33 4.26 15.33
CA ALA A 189 11.49 5.55 14.67
C ALA A 189 12.90 6.12 14.87
N VAL A 190 13.44 6.04 16.09
CA VAL A 190 14.83 6.45 16.39
C VAL A 190 15.83 5.62 15.58
N ALA A 191 15.68 4.29 15.57
CA ALA A 191 16.54 3.40 14.80
C ALA A 191 16.45 3.67 13.28
N ALA A 192 15.26 3.99 12.77
CA ALA A 192 15.07 4.37 11.37
C ALA A 192 15.77 5.69 11.04
N ASN A 193 15.69 6.69 11.92
CA ASN A 193 16.38 7.96 11.76
C ASN A 193 17.89 7.79 11.73
N LEU A 194 18.47 7.00 12.65
CA LEU A 194 19.90 6.70 12.67
C LEU A 194 20.36 6.05 11.35
N ARG A 195 19.60 5.08 10.85
CA ARG A 195 19.88 4.46 9.54
C ARG A 195 19.80 5.46 8.39
N ASN A 196 18.85 6.39 8.44
CA ASN A 196 18.69 7.42 7.42
C ASN A 196 19.85 8.43 7.43
N GLU A 197 20.26 8.89 8.62
CA GLU A 197 21.41 9.77 8.79
C GLU A 197 22.71 9.12 8.30
N GLU A 198 22.92 7.84 8.64
CA GLU A 198 24.08 7.09 8.15
C GLU A 198 24.07 6.98 6.62
N ARG A 199 22.90 6.69 6.02
CA ARG A 199 22.75 6.68 4.55
C ARG A 199 23.07 8.06 3.95
N LYS A 200 22.54 9.14 4.52
CA LYS A 200 22.82 10.52 4.07
C LYS A 200 24.31 10.84 4.16
N LYS A 201 24.98 10.45 5.25
CA LYS A 201 26.43 10.64 5.41
C LYS A 201 27.22 9.86 4.36
N ARG A 202 26.93 8.57 4.18
CA ARG A 202 27.57 7.73 3.14
C ARG A 202 27.35 8.30 1.72
N THR A 203 26.16 8.82 1.42
CA THR A 203 25.88 9.44 0.13
C THR A 203 26.68 10.74 -0.06
N LYS A 204 26.78 11.60 0.97
CA LYS A 204 27.61 12.80 0.93
C LYS A 204 29.09 12.47 0.74
N GLU A 205 29.61 11.49 1.47
CA GLU A 205 30.98 11.00 1.33
C GLU A 205 31.25 10.47 -0.08
N LYS A 206 30.33 9.67 -0.65
CA LYS A 206 30.45 9.19 -2.04
C LYS A 206 30.46 10.33 -3.07
N ARG A 207 29.59 11.33 -2.91
CA ARG A 207 29.56 12.52 -3.79
C ARG A 207 30.82 13.38 -3.68
N GLY A 208 31.47 13.37 -2.51
CA GLY A 208 32.72 14.11 -2.30
C GLY A 208 33.99 13.41 -2.79
N LYS A 209 33.93 12.11 -3.10
CA LYS A 209 35.08 11.33 -3.58
C LYS A 209 35.40 11.64 -5.03
N LYS A 210 36.65 12.04 -5.28
CA LYS A 210 37.23 12.24 -6.61
C LYS A 210 37.85 10.94 -7.13
N PHE A 211 38.23 10.93 -8.40
CA PHE A 211 38.80 9.77 -9.08
C PHE A 211 40.02 9.21 -8.33
N ALA A 212 40.87 10.08 -7.79
CA ALA A 212 42.06 9.72 -7.05
C ALA A 212 41.77 9.06 -5.68
N ASP A 213 40.55 9.21 -5.14
CA ASP A 213 40.18 8.70 -3.82
C ASP A 213 39.69 7.24 -3.86
N TYR A 214 39.59 6.65 -5.05
CA TYR A 214 39.18 5.27 -5.26
C TYR A 214 40.39 4.34 -5.40
N ASP A 215 40.39 3.23 -4.68
CA ASP A 215 41.33 2.14 -4.91
C ASP A 215 40.86 1.32 -6.11
N TRP A 216 41.29 1.76 -7.30
CA TRP A 216 40.94 1.15 -8.58
C TRP A 216 41.31 -0.32 -8.65
N LYS A 217 42.41 -0.73 -8.03
CA LYS A 217 42.89 -2.11 -8.10
C LYS A 217 41.96 -3.04 -7.32
N ALA A 218 41.58 -2.65 -6.10
CA ALA A 218 40.60 -3.40 -5.30
C ALA A 218 39.22 -3.44 -5.97
N LEU A 219 38.78 -2.34 -6.58
CA LEU A 219 37.48 -2.29 -7.29
C LEU A 219 37.41 -3.22 -8.50
N ILE A 220 38.52 -3.34 -9.25
CA ILE A 220 38.65 -4.27 -10.37
C ILE A 220 38.63 -5.72 -9.86
N GLU A 221 39.43 -6.01 -8.82
CA GLU A 221 39.54 -7.36 -8.25
C GLU A 221 38.22 -7.84 -7.60
N GLU A 222 37.45 -6.94 -7.00
CA GLU A 222 36.15 -7.25 -6.39
C GLU A 222 34.96 -7.19 -7.37
N GLY A 223 35.19 -6.79 -8.63
CA GLY A 223 34.13 -6.69 -9.64
C GLY A 223 33.08 -5.61 -9.37
N LYS A 224 33.42 -4.55 -8.60
CA LYS A 224 32.49 -3.50 -8.15
C LYS A 224 32.51 -2.23 -9.00
N LEU A 225 33.09 -2.30 -10.19
CA LEU A 225 33.16 -1.17 -11.14
C LEU A 225 31.77 -0.63 -11.54
N SER A 226 30.76 -1.50 -11.63
CA SER A 226 29.38 -1.10 -11.95
C SER A 226 28.77 -0.13 -10.94
N ASP A 227 29.23 -0.18 -9.68
CA ASP A 227 28.70 0.65 -8.59
C ASP A 227 29.15 2.11 -8.69
N LEU A 228 30.16 2.41 -9.52
CA LEU A 228 30.66 3.75 -9.82
C LEU A 228 29.86 4.48 -10.91
N HIS A 229 29.06 3.75 -11.69
CA HIS A 229 28.33 4.31 -12.84
C HIS A 229 27.35 5.43 -12.43
N ASN A 230 26.89 5.44 -11.18
CA ASN A 230 26.00 6.47 -10.64
C ASN A 230 26.73 7.74 -10.14
N VAL A 231 28.06 7.85 -10.30
CA VAL A 231 28.84 8.99 -9.80
C VAL A 231 29.44 9.84 -10.93
N TYR A 232 29.73 9.26 -12.10
CA TYR A 232 30.48 9.95 -13.17
C TYR A 232 29.69 10.27 -14.44
N CYS A 233 28.48 9.74 -14.62
CA CYS A 233 27.70 9.99 -15.84
C CYS A 233 26.93 11.32 -15.82
N GLU A 234 26.79 12.00 -14.68
CA GLU A 234 26.20 13.36 -14.61
C GLU A 234 27.22 14.49 -14.85
N GLY A 235 28.53 14.18 -14.90
CA GLY A 235 29.59 15.17 -15.09
C GLY A 235 30.24 15.16 -16.49
N ALA A 236 29.78 14.31 -17.40
CA ALA A 236 30.37 14.12 -18.72
C ALA A 236 29.36 14.40 -19.84
N VAL A 237 28.63 15.51 -19.76
CA VAL A 237 28.05 16.12 -20.95
C VAL A 237 29.08 17.10 -21.50
N VAL A 238 29.92 16.55 -22.37
CA VAL A 238 30.58 17.19 -23.53
C VAL A 238 31.06 18.63 -23.31
N ALA A 239 32.36 18.75 -23.00
CA ALA A 239 33.13 19.92 -23.37
C ALA A 239 33.20 19.98 -24.90
N ASP A 240 32.32 20.78 -25.51
CA ASP A 240 32.53 21.46 -26.78
C ASP A 240 31.39 22.47 -26.94
N GLU A 241 31.64 23.73 -26.56
CA GLU A 241 31.23 24.91 -27.31
C GLU A 241 31.93 26.19 -26.79
N VAL A 242 32.35 27.00 -27.75
CA VAL A 242 33.19 28.21 -27.70
C VAL A 242 32.41 29.41 -27.09
N PRO A 243 33.06 30.44 -26.50
CA PRO A 243 32.47 31.30 -25.48
C PRO A 243 31.78 32.55 -26.05
N SER A 244 30.72 33.01 -25.40
CA SER A 244 30.50 34.42 -25.02
C SER A 244 29.10 34.65 -24.44
N SER A 245 29.05 35.14 -23.20
CA SER A 245 28.55 36.46 -22.80
C SER A 245 27.68 36.43 -21.56
N GLU A 246 28.12 37.22 -20.59
CA GLU A 246 27.57 37.59 -19.29
C GLU A 246 26.04 37.78 -19.26
N ASN A 247 25.41 37.27 -18.20
CA ASN A 247 24.64 38.10 -17.27
C ASN A 247 24.31 37.30 -15.99
N ASP A 248 24.73 37.88 -14.86
CA ASP A 248 24.35 37.51 -13.50
C ASP A 248 22.87 37.79 -13.24
N SER A 249 22.22 36.88 -12.51
CA SER A 249 21.26 37.26 -11.46
C SER A 249 20.99 36.07 -10.54
N ASP A 250 21.50 36.18 -9.32
CA ASP A 250 21.10 35.39 -8.16
C ASP A 250 19.60 35.49 -7.90
N SER A 251 18.94 34.36 -7.62
CA SER A 251 17.96 34.32 -6.53
C SER A 251 17.81 32.90 -5.98
N GLU A 252 17.83 32.86 -4.66
CA GLU A 252 17.70 31.73 -3.77
C GLU A 252 16.37 31.00 -3.98
N ASN A 253 16.34 29.68 -3.76
CA ASN A 253 15.14 29.08 -3.19
C ASN A 253 15.43 27.89 -2.28
N GLU A 254 14.94 28.08 -1.08
CA GLU A 254 14.80 27.23 0.09
C GLU A 254 13.81 26.07 -0.14
N LEU A 255 14.11 24.93 0.50
CA LEU A 255 13.18 24.00 1.17
C LEU A 255 12.08 23.22 0.40
N LEU A 256 11.72 22.09 1.05
CA LEU A 256 10.58 21.16 0.84
C LEU A 256 10.81 20.05 -0.21
N ASP A 257 10.41 18.79 -0.04
CA ASP A 257 9.70 18.06 1.01
C ASP A 257 9.89 16.56 0.70
N LEU A 258 10.38 15.74 1.64
CA LEU A 258 10.39 14.28 1.49
C LEU A 258 9.16 13.68 2.17
N ASN A 259 8.02 13.85 1.51
CA ASN A 259 6.81 13.07 1.78
C ASN A 259 6.96 11.68 1.13
N GLU A 260 7.41 10.69 1.92
CA GLU A 260 7.07 9.28 1.64
C GLU A 260 5.62 9.05 2.07
N THR A 261 4.69 9.47 1.21
CA THR A 261 3.28 9.12 1.29
C THR A 261 3.07 7.92 0.38
N TRP A 262 2.74 6.77 0.96
CA TRP A 262 2.05 5.72 0.21
C TRP A 262 0.77 6.34 -0.36
N PRO A 263 0.39 6.09 -1.63
CA PRO A 263 -0.85 6.62 -2.16
C PRO A 263 -1.99 6.09 -1.30
N SER A 264 -2.64 6.99 -0.57
CA SER A 264 -3.92 6.74 0.07
C SER A 264 -4.98 6.89 -1.03
N ASP A 265 -5.96 5.99 -1.04
CA ASP A 265 -7.02 5.88 -2.07
C ASP A 265 -8.04 7.05 -2.06
N SER A 266 -7.60 8.28 -1.76
CA SER A 266 -8.46 9.47 -1.70
C SER A 266 -8.41 10.37 -2.94
N ASP A 267 -7.52 10.13 -3.91
CA ASP A 267 -7.24 11.14 -4.94
C ASP A 267 -7.88 10.84 -6.32
N PHE A 268 -8.82 9.90 -6.38
CA PHE A 268 -9.69 9.72 -7.55
C PHE A 268 -11.12 10.15 -7.24
N ASN A 269 -11.32 11.44 -7.03
CA ASN A 269 -12.59 12.10 -7.30
C ASN A 269 -12.33 13.59 -7.51
N ASN A 270 -12.02 13.94 -8.76
CA ASN A 270 -12.32 15.27 -9.26
C ASN A 270 -12.50 15.20 -10.78
N THR A 271 -13.75 15.14 -11.22
CA THR A 271 -14.13 15.67 -12.52
C THR A 271 -15.08 16.82 -12.24
N ASP A 272 -14.53 18.00 -12.41
CA ASP A 272 -15.21 19.25 -12.64
C ASP A 272 -16.15 19.08 -13.83
N SER A 273 -17.46 19.27 -13.62
CA SER A 273 -18.42 19.46 -14.69
C SER A 273 -18.98 20.87 -14.54
N THR A 274 -18.41 21.80 -15.29
CA THR A 274 -18.97 23.13 -15.52
C THR A 274 -20.02 23.05 -16.63
N ASP A 275 -21.20 23.55 -16.28
CA ASP A 275 -22.22 24.25 -17.08
C ASP A 275 -22.81 23.60 -18.35
N ALA A 276 -24.11 23.27 -18.24
CA ALA A 276 -25.10 23.64 -19.25
C ALA A 276 -26.46 23.91 -18.57
N ASP A 277 -26.86 25.17 -18.65
CA ASP A 277 -28.12 25.76 -18.22
C ASP A 277 -29.36 25.27 -18.99
N GLU A 278 -30.50 25.37 -18.30
CA GLU A 278 -31.86 25.73 -18.76
C GLU A 278 -32.61 24.90 -19.81
N ALA A 279 -33.72 24.27 -19.36
CA ALA A 279 -35.11 24.33 -19.89
C ALA A 279 -35.91 23.15 -19.28
N GLU A 280 -37.19 23.19 -18.93
CA GLU A 280 -38.25 24.18 -18.84
C GLU A 280 -39.43 23.39 -18.21
N GLN A 281 -40.29 24.09 -17.49
CA GLN A 281 -41.54 23.69 -16.83
C GLN A 281 -42.36 22.56 -17.49
N ALA A 282 -42.80 21.57 -16.69
CA ALA A 282 -44.18 21.06 -16.56
C ALA A 282 -44.27 19.97 -15.49
#